data_AF-A0A7Y9DQZ7-F1
#
_entry.id   AF-A0A7Y9DQZ7-F1
#
_cell.length_a   1.000
_cell.length_b   1.000
_cell.length_c   1.000
_cell.angle_alpha   90.00
_cell.angle_beta   90.00
_cell.angle_gamma   90.00
#
_symmetry.space_group_name_H-M   'P 1'
#
loop_
_entity.id
_entity.type
_entity.pdbx_description
1 polymer ?
#
loop_
_entity_poly.entity_id
_entity_poly.type
_entity_poly.pdbx_seq_one_letter_code
_entity_poly.pdbx_strand_id
1 'polypeptide(L)'
;MAAGAAVAAAASTAPFRRPGRLPRNDRAASAGIAHVRTIGCTWGQVPTEQFGCSGVTCWRRLRDWTEADVWPQLHQVLLEELRVAGKLDLEAALQLIPL
;
A
#
# COMPACT_ATOMS: atom_id res chain seq x y z
N MET A 1 18.84 -11.82 -15.65
CA MET A 1 19.92 -11.86 -14.63
C MET A 1 19.86 -10.57 -13.83
N ALA A 2 20.11 -10.69 -12.53
CA ALA A 2 19.58 -9.87 -11.44
C ALA A 2 20.16 -8.45 -11.26
N ALA A 3 19.34 -7.56 -10.69
CA ALA A 3 19.68 -6.64 -9.59
C ALA A 3 18.36 -6.05 -9.06
N GLY A 4 17.86 -6.26 -7.85
CA GLY A 4 18.55 -6.59 -6.60
C GLY A 4 18.95 -5.33 -5.83
N ALA A 5 18.06 -4.34 -5.66
CA ALA A 5 18.32 -3.17 -4.82
C ALA A 5 17.89 -3.45 -3.37
N ALA A 6 18.89 -3.68 -2.53
CA ALA A 6 18.78 -3.97 -1.12
C ALA A 6 18.22 -2.78 -0.32
N VAL A 7 17.21 -3.04 0.51
CA VAL A 7 16.86 -2.17 1.63
C VAL A 7 17.91 -2.38 2.72
N ALA A 8 18.80 -1.41 2.89
CA ALA A 8 19.80 -1.42 3.95
C ALA A 8 19.12 -1.15 5.31
N ALA A 9 19.21 -2.15 6.19
CA ALA A 9 18.80 -2.05 7.58
C ALA A 9 19.85 -1.26 8.39
N ALA A 10 19.47 -0.09 8.90
CA ALA A 10 20.22 0.58 9.96
C ALA A 10 19.66 0.11 11.32
N ALA A 11 20.46 -0.67 12.06
CA ALA A 11 20.13 -1.10 13.40
C ALA A 11 20.33 0.07 14.39
N SER A 12 19.24 0.66 14.88
CA SER A 12 19.28 1.58 16.02
C SER A 12 19.20 0.80 17.33
N THR A 13 20.27 0.85 18.12
CA THR A 13 20.31 0.36 19.51
C THR A 13 19.46 1.28 20.38
N ALA A 14 18.28 0.81 20.83
CA ALA A 14 17.40 1.56 21.72
C ALA A 14 17.04 0.74 22.97
N PRO A 15 16.92 1.36 24.16
CA PRO A 15 16.62 0.67 25.40
C PRO A 15 15.22 0.04 25.36
N PHE A 16 15.06 -1.06 26.11
CA PHE A 16 13.80 -1.82 26.24
C PHE A 16 12.68 -0.93 26.80
N ARG A 17 11.97 -0.23 25.91
CA ARG A 17 10.63 0.29 26.19
C ARG A 17 9.68 -0.87 25.99
N ARG A 18 8.69 -1.01 26.90
CA ARG A 18 7.57 -1.97 26.79
C ARG A 18 7.22 -2.13 25.32
N PRO A 19 7.18 -3.35 24.73
CA PRO A 19 6.87 -3.45 23.32
C PRO A 19 5.47 -2.86 23.16
N GLY A 20 5.42 -1.66 22.58
CA GLY A 20 4.19 -1.12 22.06
C GLY A 20 3.60 -2.15 21.11
N ARG A 21 2.29 -2.06 20.86
CA ARG A 21 1.56 -2.90 19.91
C ARG A 21 2.48 -3.34 18.77
N LEU A 22 2.64 -4.66 18.60
CA LEU A 22 3.48 -5.26 17.56
C LEU A 22 3.28 -4.50 16.23
N PRO A 23 4.35 -4.27 15.46
CA PRO A 23 4.25 -3.57 14.19
C PRO A 23 3.08 -4.11 13.38
N ARG A 24 2.14 -3.24 13.01
CA ARG A 24 1.02 -3.62 12.14
C ARG A 24 1.66 -4.19 10.87
N ASN A 25 1.25 -5.38 10.43
CA ASN A 25 1.84 -6.01 9.24
C ASN A 25 1.49 -5.16 8.01
N ASP A 26 2.42 -4.30 7.60
CA ASP A 26 2.21 -3.32 6.54
C ASP A 26 2.03 -3.97 5.18
N ARG A 27 2.70 -5.10 4.98
CA ARG A 27 2.53 -5.91 3.79
C ARG A 27 1.12 -6.48 3.72
N ALA A 28 0.61 -7.04 4.81
CA ALA A 28 -0.78 -7.52 4.92
C ALA A 28 -1.79 -6.40 4.64
N ALA A 29 -1.62 -5.25 5.30
CA ALA A 29 -2.52 -4.10 5.12
C ALA A 29 -2.49 -3.57 3.68
N SER A 30 -1.30 -3.42 3.08
CA SER A 30 -1.16 -2.99 1.68
C SER A 30 -1.81 -3.95 0.69
N ALA A 31 -1.70 -5.27 0.93
CA ALA A 31 -2.31 -6.29 0.09
C ALA A 31 -3.84 -6.24 0.18
N GLY A 32 -4.39 -6.09 1.39
CA GLY A 32 -5.83 -5.91 1.59
C GLY A 32 -6.37 -4.61 0.98
N ILE A 33 -5.63 -3.49 1.06
CA ILE A 33 -5.99 -2.23 0.39
C ILE A 33 -6.02 -2.40 -1.14
N ALA A 34 -5.01 -3.04 -1.71
CA ALA A 34 -4.96 -3.32 -3.15
C ALA A 34 -6.13 -4.21 -3.58
N HIS A 35 -6.44 -5.26 -2.81
CA HIS A 35 -7.56 -6.15 -3.09
C HIS A 35 -8.90 -5.41 -3.15
N VAL A 36 -9.19 -4.54 -2.18
CA VAL A 36 -10.40 -3.71 -2.18
C VAL A 36 -10.50 -2.84 -3.44
N ARG A 37 -9.39 -2.22 -3.88
CA ARG A 37 -9.38 -1.38 -5.09
C ARG A 37 -9.53 -2.20 -6.37
N THR A 38 -8.93 -3.39 -6.44
CA THR A 38 -8.97 -4.23 -7.64
C THR A 38 -10.29 -4.98 -7.79
N ILE A 39 -10.87 -5.47 -6.70
CA ILE A 39 -12.09 -6.29 -6.71
C ILE A 39 -13.36 -5.44 -6.49
N GLY A 40 -13.21 -4.23 -5.94
CA GLY A 40 -14.35 -3.36 -5.63
C GLY A 40 -15.20 -3.87 -4.47
N CYS A 41 -14.65 -4.69 -3.57
CA CYS A 41 -15.36 -5.20 -2.41
C CYS A 41 -15.35 -4.19 -1.25
N THR A 42 -16.26 -4.35 -0.28
CA THR A 42 -16.25 -3.54 0.93
C THR A 42 -15.15 -3.99 1.90
N TRP A 43 -14.75 -3.13 2.83
CA TRP A 43 -13.77 -3.48 3.87
C TRP A 43 -14.21 -4.68 4.74
N GLY A 44 -15.51 -4.91 4.90
CA GLY A 44 -16.04 -6.06 5.64
C GLY A 44 -15.87 -7.39 4.90
N GLN A 45 -15.69 -7.36 3.58
CA GLN A 45 -15.56 -8.53 2.72
C GLN A 45 -14.10 -8.96 2.47
N VAL A 46 -13.12 -8.27 3.06
CA VAL A 46 -11.71 -8.61 2.90
C VAL A 46 -11.42 -9.94 3.62
N PRO A 47 -10.92 -10.98 2.91
CA PRO A 47 -10.62 -12.27 3.51
C PRO A 47 -9.44 -12.17 4.47
N THR A 48 -9.75 -12.11 5.77
CA THR A 48 -8.75 -11.89 6.83
C THR A 48 -7.75 -13.04 6.90
N GLU A 49 -8.19 -14.28 6.67
CA GLU A 49 -7.32 -15.46 6.66
C GLU A 49 -6.26 -15.41 5.55
N GLN A 50 -6.61 -14.84 4.39
CA GLN A 50 -5.69 -14.73 3.25
C GLN A 50 -4.63 -13.65 3.48
N PHE A 51 -5.04 -12.49 4.01
CA PHE A 51 -4.15 -11.35 4.13
C PHE A 51 -3.47 -11.26 5.50
N GLY A 52 -3.99 -11.93 6.54
CA GLY A 52 -3.50 -11.83 7.91
C GLY A 52 -3.91 -10.53 8.62
N CYS A 53 -4.82 -9.74 8.03
CA CYS A 53 -5.41 -8.57 8.67
C CYS A 53 -6.85 -8.33 8.21
N SER A 54 -7.68 -7.80 9.11
CA SER A 54 -9.05 -7.42 8.77
C SER A 54 -9.10 -6.21 7.85
N GLY A 55 -10.14 -6.09 7.03
CA GLY A 55 -10.31 -4.91 6.20
C GLY A 55 -10.47 -3.61 7.00
N VAL A 56 -10.98 -3.65 8.24
CA VAL A 56 -10.96 -2.50 9.16
C VAL A 56 -9.53 -2.07 9.49
N THR A 57 -8.61 -3.03 9.66
CA THR A 57 -7.19 -2.74 9.89
C THR A 57 -6.55 -2.15 8.63
N CYS A 58 -6.91 -2.64 7.44
CA CYS A 58 -6.49 -2.08 6.16
C CYS A 58 -6.95 -0.63 6.00
N TRP A 59 -8.23 -0.35 6.27
CA TRP A 59 -8.79 1.01 6.18
C TRP A 59 -8.11 1.98 7.14
N ARG A 60 -7.93 1.58 8.42
CA ARG A 60 -7.22 2.41 9.40
C ARG A 60 -5.80 2.69 8.91
N ARG A 61 -5.10 1.68 8.38
CA ARG A 61 -3.74 1.87 7.88
C ARG A 61 -3.69 2.77 6.65
N LEU A 62 -4.63 2.64 5.73
CA LEU A 62 -4.78 3.53 4.58
C LEU A 62 -4.97 4.98 5.02
N ARG A 63 -5.84 5.21 6.00
CA ARG A 63 -6.07 6.54 6.58
C ARG A 63 -4.78 7.08 7.23
N ASP A 64 -4.17 6.31 8.12
CA ASP A 64 -2.94 6.71 8.82
C ASP A 64 -1.81 7.04 7.81
N TRP A 65 -1.69 6.28 6.72
CA TRP A 65 -0.74 6.53 5.64
C TRP A 65 -1.10 7.72 4.74
N THR A 66 -2.39 8.01 4.59
CA THR A 66 -2.82 9.20 3.83
C THR A 66 -2.54 10.47 4.64
N GLU A 67 -2.81 10.45 5.95
CA GLU A 67 -2.49 11.56 6.86
C GLU A 67 -0.97 11.80 6.96
N ALA A 68 -0.17 10.74 6.87
CA ALA A 68 1.29 10.82 6.85
C ALA A 68 1.90 11.02 5.45
N ASP A 69 1.07 11.25 4.42
CA ASP A 69 1.46 11.42 3.01
C ASP A 69 2.22 10.22 2.37
N VAL A 70 2.31 9.09 3.07
CA VAL A 70 2.93 7.85 2.58
C VAL A 70 2.14 7.26 1.41
N TRP A 71 0.81 7.23 1.51
CA TRP A 71 -0.04 6.63 0.48
C TRP A 71 -0.06 7.43 -0.84
N PRO A 72 -0.23 8.76 -0.83
CA PRO A 72 -0.10 9.58 -2.04
C PRO A 72 1.27 9.41 -2.72
N GLN A 73 2.36 9.42 -1.96
CA GLN A 73 3.72 9.23 -2.49
C GLN A 73 3.89 7.84 -3.12
N LEU A 74 3.47 6.78 -2.43
CA LEU A 74 3.51 5.42 -2.96
C LEU A 74 2.68 5.29 -4.24
N HIS A 75 1.51 5.94 -4.29
CA HIS A 75 0.65 5.94 -5.46
C HIS A 75 1.32 6.62 -6.66
N GLN A 76 1.99 7.76 -6.45
CA GLN A 76 2.74 8.45 -7.51
C GLN A 76 3.86 7.57 -8.06
N VAL A 77 4.65 6.95 -7.19
CA VAL A 77 5.72 6.03 -7.62
C VAL A 77 5.15 4.87 -8.43
N LEU A 78 4.07 4.24 -7.95
CA LEU A 78 3.42 3.15 -8.68
C LEU A 78 2.89 3.59 -10.05
N LEU A 79 2.25 4.76 -10.13
CA LEU A 79 1.78 5.31 -11.40
C LEU A 79 2.95 5.57 -12.36
N GLU A 80 4.07 6.06 -11.86
CA GLU A 80 5.25 6.31 -12.69
C GLU A 80 5.85 5.01 -13.24
N GLU A 81 6.02 3.99 -12.39
CA GLU A 81 6.48 2.67 -12.82
C GLU A 81 5.55 2.04 -13.87
N LEU A 82 4.24 2.21 -13.70
CA LEU A 82 3.25 1.72 -14.66
C LEU A 82 3.26 2.51 -15.98
N ARG A 83 3.52 3.83 -15.95
CA ARG A 83 3.75 4.64 -17.17
C ARG A 83 4.99 4.16 -17.92
N VAL A 84 6.12 4.02 -17.22
CA VAL A 84 7.38 3.54 -17.80
C VAL A 84 7.21 2.14 -18.39
N ALA A 85 6.43 1.27 -17.73
CA ALA A 85 6.12 -0.06 -18.22
C ALA A 85 5.11 -0.09 -19.39
N GLY A 86 4.57 1.05 -19.83
CA GLY A 86 3.54 1.15 -20.88
C GLY A 86 2.20 0.51 -20.49
N LYS A 87 1.94 0.37 -19.18
CA LYS A 87 0.72 -0.26 -18.63
C LYS A 87 -0.33 0.74 -18.17
N LEU A 88 -0.04 2.03 -18.29
CA LEU A 88 -0.96 3.13 -18.06
C LEU A 88 -1.10 3.94 -19.34
N ASP A 89 -2.27 3.83 -19.96
CA ASP A 89 -2.69 4.77 -21.00
C ASP A 89 -3.51 5.90 -20.36
N LEU A 90 -2.83 7.01 -20.09
CA LEU A 90 -3.43 8.20 -19.52
C LEU A 90 -4.09 9.08 -20.57
N GLU A 91 -3.75 8.93 -21.85
CA GLU A 91 -4.41 9.65 -22.93
C GLU A 91 -5.84 9.14 -23.11
N ALA A 92 -6.04 7.82 -23.08
CA ALA A 92 -7.39 7.23 -23.06
C ALA A 92 -8.20 7.64 -21.83
N ALA A 93 -7.55 7.80 -20.67
CA ALA A 93 -8.23 8.20 -19.43
C ALA A 93 -8.71 9.66 -19.47
N LEU A 94 -7.94 10.58 -20.06
CA LEU A 94 -8.31 11.98 -20.19
C LEU A 94 -9.45 12.21 -21.19
N GLN A 95 -9.59 11.35 -22.21
CA GLN A 95 -10.68 11.42 -23.18
C GLN A 95 -12.06 11.05 -22.59
N LEU A 96 -12.09 10.42 -21.40
CA LEU A 96 -13.30 10.03 -20.69
C LEU A 96 -13.76 11.05 -19.63
N ILE A 97 -13.01 12.12 -19.40
CA ILE A 97 -13.38 13.19 -18.47
C ILE A 97 -14.12 14.27 -19.27
N PRO A 98 -15.46 14.42 -19.12
CA PRO A 98 -16.14 15.55 -19.75
C PRO A 98 -15.71 16.83 -19.02
N LEU A 99 -15.10 17.75 -19.77
CA LEU A 99 -14.83 19.14 -19.37
C LEU A 99 -16.12 19.95 -19.26
#